data_AF-A0A432T4U7-F1
#
_entry.id   AF-A0A432T4U7-F1
#
_cell.length_a   1.000
_cell.length_b   1.000
_cell.length_c   1.000
_cell.angle_alpha   90.00
_cell.angle_beta   90.00
_cell.angle_gamma   90.00
#
_symmetry.space_group_name_H-M   'P 1'
#
loop_
_entity.id
_entity.type
_entity.pdbx_description
1 polymer ?
#
loop_
_entity_poly.entity_id
_entity_poly.type
_entity_poly.pdbx_seq_one_letter_code
_entity_poly.pdbx_strand_id
1 'polypeptide(L)' 'MNIIFIEEKLNEIIKNLESEVLEIVMDESLDKKQTNLRMKPLASTKKIITNALDSIKMVEKLAQEECE' A
#
# COMPACT_ATOMS: atom_id res chain seq x y z
N MET A 1 6.84 -17.98 7.80
CA MET A 1 7.54 -16.71 7.44
C MET A 1 7.25 -15.68 8.53
N ASN A 2 8.06 -14.64 8.81
CA ASN A 2 7.65 -13.62 9.81
C ASN A 2 6.70 -12.58 9.16
N ILE A 3 5.45 -13.00 8.95
CA ILE A 3 4.42 -12.21 8.27
C ILE A 3 4.03 -10.97 9.07
N ILE A 4 4.03 -11.05 10.40
CA ILE A 4 3.73 -9.91 11.27
C ILE A 4 4.72 -8.78 11.00
N PHE A 5 6.02 -9.09 10.94
CA PHE A 5 7.05 -8.10 10.63
C PHE A 5 6.91 -7.51 9.21
N ILE A 6 6.57 -8.35 8.22
CA ILE A 6 6.34 -7.89 6.84
C ILE A 6 5.12 -6.96 6.78
N GLU A 7 4.03 -7.32 7.44
CA GLU A 7 2.82 -6.53 7.52
C GLU A 7 3.07 -5.17 8.20
N GLU A 8 3.80 -5.15 9.31
CA GLU A 8 4.21 -3.90 9.97
C GLU A 8 5.00 -2.98 9.03
N LYS A 9 5.97 -3.53 8.29
CA LYS A 9 6.79 -2.74 7.35
C LYS A 9 6.00 -2.25 6.15
N LEU A 10 5.11 -3.07 5.59
CA LEU A 10 4.25 -2.65 4.48
C LEU A 10 3.23 -1.59 4.94
N ASN A 11 2.72 -1.68 6.16
CA ASN A 11 1.83 -0.67 6.73
C ASN A 11 2.55 0.65 7.01
N GLU A 12 3.81 0.64 7.45
CA GLU A 12 4.63 1.86 7.52
C GLU A 12 4.75 2.54 6.15
N ILE A 13 5.00 1.76 5.09
CA ILE A 13 5.12 2.29 3.72
C ILE A 13 3.78 2.88 3.25
N ILE A 14 2.66 2.20 3.51
CA ILE A 14 1.31 2.71 3.18
C ILE A 14 1.04 4.03 3.91
N LYS A 15 1.39 4.14 5.19
CA LYS A 15 1.20 5.36 5.97
C LYS A 15 2.01 6.54 5.44
N ASN A 16 3.24 6.29 4.98
CA ASN A 16 4.06 7.31 4.32
C ASN A 16 3.44 7.75 3.00
N LEU A 17 2.95 6.80 2.18
CA LEU A 17 2.23 7.11 0.94
C LEU A 17 0.98 7.94 1.18
N GLU A 18 0.23 7.67 2.27
CA GLU A 18 -0.95 8.46 2.65
C GLU A 18 -0.58 9.88 3.08
N SER A 19 0.60 10.06 3.69
CA SER A 19 1.13 11.38 4.04
C SER A 19 1.49 12.18 2.78
N GLU A 20 2.13 11.56 1.80
CA GLU A 20 2.42 12.19 0.49
C GLU A 20 1.13 12.56 -0.26
N VAL A 21 0.10 11.72 -0.19
CA VAL A 21 -1.23 12.03 -0.74
C VAL A 21 -1.81 13.27 -0.09
N LEU A 22 -1.74 13.38 1.24
CA LEU A 22 -2.25 14.54 1.97
C LEU A 22 -1.54 15.82 1.55
N GLU A 23 -0.21 15.79 1.40
CA GLU A 23 0.57 16.94 0.93
C GLU A 23 0.11 17.40 -0.47
N ILE A 24 -0.12 16.47 -1.40
CA ILE A 24 -0.57 16.78 -2.77
C ILE A 24 -2.00 17.35 -2.79
N VAL A 25 -2.88 16.87 -1.92
CA VAL A 25 -4.28 17.34 -1.86
C VAL A 25 -4.36 18.71 -1.18
N MET A 26 -3.47 18.99 -0.24
CA MET A 26 -3.39 20.28 0.46
C MET A 26 -2.65 21.37 -0.32
N ASP A 27 -1.95 21.02 -1.39
CA ASP A 27 -1.24 21.98 -2.23
C ASP A 27 -2.22 22.81 -3.08
N GLU A 28 -2.53 24.02 -2.59
CA GLU A 28 -3.42 24.99 -3.25
C GLU A 28 -2.89 25.47 -4.61
N SER A 29 -1.61 25.24 -4.93
CA SER A 29 -1.02 25.63 -6.22
C SER A 29 -1.34 24.64 -7.35
N LEU A 30 -1.81 23.43 -7.02
CA LEU A 30 -2.12 22.40 -8.00
C LEU A 30 -3.57 22.51 -8.49
N ASP A 31 -3.74 22.47 -9.81
CA ASP A 31 -5.06 22.31 -10.39
C ASP A 31 -5.53 20.84 -10.31
N LYS A 32 -6.84 20.61 -10.48
CA LYS A 32 -7.43 19.25 -10.42
C LYS A 32 -6.71 18.25 -11.35
N LYS A 33 -6.21 18.70 -12.50
CA LYS A 33 -5.53 17.83 -13.46
C LYS A 33 -4.15 17.42 -12.94
N GLN A 34 -3.39 18.35 -12.38
CA GLN A 34 -2.08 18.09 -11.78
C GLN A 34 -2.18 17.24 -10.51
N THR A 35 -3.14 17.52 -9.62
CA THR A 35 -3.43 16.69 -8.45
C THR A 35 -3.71 15.25 -8.88
N ASN A 36 -4.61 15.05 -9.84
CA ASN A 36 -4.94 13.71 -10.35
C ASN A 36 -3.74 12.99 -10.98
N LEU A 37 -2.89 13.73 -11.71
CA LEU A 37 -1.69 13.15 -12.33
C LEU A 37 -0.69 12.66 -11.28
N ARG A 38 -0.47 13.44 -10.21
CA ARG A 38 0.43 13.09 -9.10
C ARG A 38 -0.13 12.00 -8.19
N MET A 39 -1.45 11.92 -8.07
CA MET A 39 -2.14 10.88 -7.28
C MET A 39 -2.10 9.49 -7.94
N LYS A 40 -2.03 9.41 -9.27
CA LYS A 40 -2.07 8.12 -10.01
C LYS A 40 -0.96 7.14 -9.60
N PRO A 41 0.33 7.52 -9.56
CA PRO A 41 1.39 6.66 -9.06
C PRO A 41 1.12 6.16 -7.64
N LEU A 42 0.72 7.05 -6.72
CA LEU A 42 0.48 6.72 -5.31
C LEU A 42 -0.65 5.69 -5.15
N ALA A 43 -1.75 5.88 -5.88
CA ALA A 43 -2.85 4.91 -5.91
C ALA A 43 -2.42 3.54 -6.46
N SER A 44 -1.61 3.53 -7.52
CA SER A 44 -1.07 2.30 -8.10
C SER A 44 -0.13 1.59 -7.13
N THR A 45 0.78 2.34 -6.49
CA THR A 45 1.76 1.82 -5.52
C THR A 45 1.07 1.21 -4.31
N LYS A 46 0.08 1.91 -3.71
CA LYS A 46 -0.71 1.36 -2.60
C LYS A 46 -1.38 0.04 -2.99
N LYS A 47 -2.00 -0.01 -4.17
CA LYS A 47 -2.65 -1.24 -4.67
C LYS A 47 -1.67 -2.40 -4.85
N ILE A 48 -0.48 -2.13 -5.39
CA ILE A 48 0.56 -3.17 -5.55
C ILE A 48 0.97 -3.73 -4.19
N ILE A 49 1.20 -2.86 -3.19
CA ILE A 49 1.59 -3.26 -1.85
C ILE A 49 0.51 -4.09 -1.17
N THR A 50 -0.76 -3.65 -1.22
CA THR A 50 -1.88 -4.39 -0.63
C THR A 50 -2.04 -5.77 -1.28
N ASN A 51 -1.99 -5.83 -2.61
CA ASN A 51 -2.07 -7.11 -3.32
C ASN A 51 -0.92 -8.06 -2.95
N ALA A 52 0.28 -7.53 -2.78
CA ALA A 52 1.43 -8.32 -2.36
C ALA A 52 1.27 -8.86 -0.94
N LEU A 53 0.80 -8.04 0.00
CA LEU A 53 0.50 -8.46 1.37
C LEU A 53 -0.57 -9.56 1.39
N ASP A 54 -1.65 -9.38 0.62
CA ASP A 54 -2.72 -10.36 0.53
C ASP A 54 -2.23 -11.69 -0.07
N SER A 55 -1.38 -11.62 -1.09
CA SER A 55 -0.77 -12.82 -1.70
C SER A 55 0.11 -13.58 -0.70
N ILE A 56 0.90 -12.87 0.11
CA ILE A 56 1.73 -13.46 1.16
C ILE A 56 0.87 -14.13 2.24
N LYS A 57 -0.18 -13.45 2.70
CA LYS A 57 -1.14 -14.00 3.69
C LYS A 57 -1.85 -15.23 3.15
N MET A 58 -2.22 -15.23 1.87
CA MET A 58 -2.86 -16.37 1.22
C MET A 58 -1.94 -17.60 1.17
N VAL A 59 -0.67 -17.42 0.83
CA VAL A 59 0.32 -18.51 0.81
C VAL A 59 0.49 -19.12 2.20
N GLU A 60 0.57 -18.32 3.26
CA GLU A 60 0.68 -18.85 4.62
C GLU A 60 -0.59 -19.59 5.06
N LYS A 61 -1.78 -19.07 4.72
CA LYS A 61 -3.05 -19.74 5.00
C LYS A 61 -3.10 -21.13 4.35
N LEU A 62 -2.70 -21.23 3.08
CA LEU A 62 -2.60 -22.51 2.37
C LEU A 62 -1.58 -23.45 3.01
N ALA A 63 -0.41 -22.93 3.41
CA ALA A 63 0.61 -23.74 4.09
C ALA A 63 0.14 -24.27 5.46
N GLN A 64 -0.68 -23.50 6.18
CA GLN A 64 -1.32 -23.93 7.42
C GLN A 64 -2.38 -25.01 7.16
N GLU A 65 -3.22 -24.81 6.14
CA GLU A 65 -4.27 -25.77 5.75
C GLU A 65 -3.70 -27.09 5.19
N GLU A 66 -2.53 -27.08 4.54
CA GLU A 66 -1.84 -28.30 4.07
C GLU A 66 -1.15 -29.10 5.20
N CYS A 67 -0.94 -28.48 6.38
CA CYS A 67 -0.35 -29.14 7.55
C CYS A 67 -1.39 -29.71 8.54
N GLU A 68 -2.68 -29.47 8.32
CA GLU A 68 -3.82 -30.08 9.04
C GLU A 68 -4.36 -31.31 8.31
#